data_AF-A0A2N3KZS7-F1
#
_entry.id   AF-A0A2N3KZS7-F1
#
_cell.length_a   1.000
_cell.length_b   1.000
_cell.length_c   1.000
_cell.angle_alpha   90.00
_cell.angle_beta   90.00
_cell.angle_gamma   90.00
#
_symmetry.space_group_name_H-M   'P 1'
#
loop_
_entity.id
_entity.type
_entity.pdbx_description
1 polymer ?
#
loop_
_entity_poly.entity_id
_entity_poly.type
_entity_poly.pdbx_seq_one_letter_code
_entity_poly.pdbx_strand_id
1 'polypeptide(L)'
;MGAIFADGAVASVRFAGDGQSREFPFEFGVFAPGDVTVSVDGAVIAENIDITLRKAQGQSSGDGGTNSAVASGGAVQFAIAPADGADILISRRLGLRRLSHYDSGSSLRADVLNADFDYVLAALGDVEAGFASTLRLPESGLNGAGQEVTAQLPQPQANRAIMWDATARQLVNGPDSAAIDGAAAASQSAQIAANEADSAAELARQSLAGFISQNATALLQLDCRGQKALAFQDERRSPMVDAPGNRVLDVMQSGAVVRVSNGGRITLPPCGAARNGVMFRIFNGDGTATDIAAAEGDVLHPVDGGVDAGVFALPLRGDAVDVFCDGTRWQVLSVRSGGPLVKMLRTQKQAIPAGGEFVVEWDSIIEDSHGLYDAGTDGIHDVPPGFYHFDIGICMELADQSVQGMVFVERLGAGGWNMHLQGVDTLPNGADGRKILRCSGIARAGIGTDNAFRVRVAHGASDTRNIVATSLASWFHAVRLSA
;
A
#
# COMPACT_ATOMS: atom_id res chain seq x y z
N MET A 1 -62.80 -2.05 -45.39
CA MET A 1 -61.64 -1.99 -44.48
C MET A 1 -61.26 -0.51 -44.40
N GLY A 2 -61.35 0.10 -43.22
CA GLY A 2 -61.15 1.53 -43.04
C GLY A 2 -59.74 1.97 -43.42
N ALA A 3 -59.62 3.18 -43.98
CA ALA A 3 -58.41 3.71 -44.61
C ALA A 3 -57.18 3.83 -43.68
N ILE A 4 -57.34 3.65 -42.36
CA ILE A 4 -56.26 3.85 -41.38
C ILE A 4 -55.22 2.70 -41.37
N PHE A 5 -55.59 1.49 -41.79
CA PHE A 5 -54.74 0.30 -41.61
C PHE A 5 -54.20 -0.34 -42.89
N ALA A 6 -54.47 0.22 -44.07
CA ALA A 6 -54.05 -0.40 -45.32
C ALA A 6 -52.53 -0.38 -45.54
N ASP A 7 -51.79 0.56 -44.94
CA ASP A 7 -50.37 0.82 -45.28
C ASP A 7 -49.36 0.69 -44.13
N GLY A 8 -49.77 0.33 -42.91
CA GLY A 8 -48.83 0.21 -41.78
C GLY A 8 -48.01 1.49 -41.49
N ALA A 9 -48.49 2.65 -41.95
CA ALA A 9 -47.79 3.91 -41.86
C ALA A 9 -47.63 4.36 -40.41
N VAL A 10 -46.45 4.84 -40.06
CA VAL A 10 -46.14 5.39 -38.74
C VAL A 10 -47.02 6.63 -38.50
N ALA A 11 -47.75 6.66 -37.38
CA ALA A 11 -48.63 7.78 -37.02
C ALA A 11 -47.86 8.98 -36.45
N SER A 12 -46.70 9.29 -37.03
CA SER A 12 -45.88 10.44 -36.69
C SER A 12 -44.98 10.85 -37.86
N VAL A 13 -44.57 12.12 -37.87
CA VAL A 13 -43.63 12.71 -38.82
C VAL A 13 -42.75 13.73 -38.09
N ARG A 14 -41.47 13.82 -38.50
CA ARG A 14 -40.46 14.68 -37.89
C ARG A 14 -39.94 15.69 -38.91
N PHE A 15 -39.77 16.94 -38.49
CA PHE A 15 -39.22 18.04 -39.28
C PHE A 15 -38.13 18.76 -38.50
N ALA A 16 -37.21 19.42 -39.22
CA ALA A 16 -36.28 20.38 -38.64
C ALA A 16 -36.77 21.80 -38.96
N GLY A 17 -36.80 22.68 -37.95
CA GLY A 17 -37.04 24.09 -38.16
C GLY A 17 -35.91 24.74 -38.96
N ASP A 18 -36.25 25.66 -39.85
CA ASP A 18 -35.32 26.46 -40.67
C ASP A 18 -35.35 27.95 -40.28
N GLY A 19 -36.05 28.29 -39.19
CA GLY A 19 -36.28 29.67 -38.73
C GLY A 19 -37.26 30.48 -39.59
N GLN A 20 -37.85 29.90 -40.65
CA GLN A 20 -38.67 30.63 -41.63
C GLN A 20 -40.02 29.97 -41.90
N SER A 21 -40.02 28.66 -42.14
CA SER A 21 -41.18 27.82 -42.42
C SER A 21 -42.09 27.73 -41.21
N ARG A 22 -43.40 27.87 -41.45
CA ARG A 22 -44.43 27.85 -40.41
C ARG A 22 -45.47 26.76 -40.62
N GLU A 23 -45.54 26.18 -41.80
CA GLU A 23 -46.50 25.14 -42.15
C GLU A 23 -45.77 23.80 -42.29
N PHE A 24 -46.25 22.79 -41.57
CA PHE A 24 -45.65 21.46 -41.55
C PHE A 24 -46.73 20.41 -41.82
N PRO A 25 -46.72 19.74 -42.98
CA PRO A 25 -47.75 18.78 -43.36
C PRO A 25 -47.57 17.43 -42.66
N PHE A 26 -48.65 16.69 -42.50
CA PHE A 26 -48.63 15.29 -42.07
C PHE A 26 -49.63 14.47 -42.88
N GLU A 27 -49.34 13.17 -43.09
CA GLU A 27 -50.13 12.31 -43.98
C GLU A 27 -50.84 11.15 -43.28
N PHE A 28 -50.67 11.01 -41.96
CA PHE A 28 -51.33 9.95 -41.19
C PHE A 28 -52.79 10.29 -40.83
N GLY A 29 -53.60 9.25 -40.64
CA GLY A 29 -55.03 9.38 -40.37
C GLY A 29 -55.38 9.85 -38.96
N VAL A 30 -56.25 10.87 -38.85
CA VAL A 30 -56.76 11.43 -37.57
C VAL A 30 -58.27 11.71 -37.63
N PHE A 31 -58.96 11.84 -36.48
CA PHE A 31 -60.41 11.99 -36.43
C PHE A 31 -60.86 13.42 -36.07
N ALA A 32 -60.01 14.17 -35.35
CA ALA A 32 -60.19 15.56 -34.97
C ALA A 32 -58.83 16.27 -34.81
N PRO A 33 -58.78 17.62 -34.89
CA PRO A 33 -57.54 18.37 -34.68
C PRO A 33 -56.88 18.07 -33.32
N GLY A 34 -57.69 17.85 -32.28
CA GLY A 34 -57.20 17.52 -30.93
C GLY A 34 -56.56 16.13 -30.80
N ASP A 35 -56.61 15.31 -31.85
CA ASP A 35 -55.92 14.01 -31.89
C ASP A 35 -54.45 14.15 -32.32
N VAL A 36 -54.02 15.35 -32.73
CA VAL A 36 -52.64 15.64 -33.14
C VAL A 36 -51.90 16.27 -31.97
N THR A 37 -50.76 15.68 -31.61
CA THR A 37 -49.82 16.24 -30.64
C THR A 37 -48.62 16.79 -31.39
N VAL A 38 -48.19 18.00 -31.03
CA VAL A 38 -47.00 18.65 -31.59
C VAL A 38 -46.01 18.85 -30.45
N SER A 39 -44.76 18.41 -30.63
CA SER A 39 -43.68 18.76 -29.73
C SER A 39 -42.52 19.43 -30.47
N VAL A 40 -41.91 20.41 -29.82
CA VAL A 40 -40.69 21.07 -30.30
C VAL A 40 -39.61 20.87 -29.25
N ASP A 41 -38.45 20.35 -29.65
CA ASP A 41 -37.32 20.03 -28.76
C ASP A 41 -37.74 19.16 -27.54
N GLY A 42 -38.69 18.25 -27.77
CA GLY A 42 -39.24 17.36 -26.75
C GLY A 42 -40.32 17.96 -25.85
N ALA A 43 -40.63 19.26 -25.95
CA ALA A 43 -41.72 19.89 -25.21
C ALA A 43 -43.02 19.91 -26.03
N VAL A 44 -44.12 19.42 -25.46
CA VAL A 44 -45.45 19.48 -26.10
C VAL A 44 -45.94 20.92 -26.13
N ILE A 45 -46.36 21.38 -27.31
CA ILE A 45 -46.92 22.72 -27.52
C ILE A 45 -48.40 22.57 -27.87
N ALA A 46 -49.25 23.30 -27.13
CA ALA A 46 -50.70 23.35 -27.38
C ALA A 46 -51.21 24.76 -27.72
N GLU A 47 -50.35 25.78 -27.59
CA GLU A 47 -50.66 27.18 -27.86
C GLU A 47 -49.86 27.67 -29.08
N ASN A 48 -50.32 28.75 -29.73
CA ASN A 48 -49.64 29.35 -30.89
C ASN A 48 -49.43 28.39 -32.08
N ILE A 49 -50.25 27.34 -32.15
CA ILE A 49 -50.34 26.42 -33.28
C ILE A 49 -51.79 26.30 -33.73
N ASP A 50 -52.01 26.15 -35.02
CA ASP A 50 -53.30 25.80 -35.61
C ASP A 50 -53.17 24.50 -36.40
N ILE A 51 -54.19 23.64 -36.34
CA ILE A 51 -54.14 22.30 -36.94
C ILE A 51 -55.29 22.18 -37.92
N THR A 52 -54.94 22.19 -39.21
CA THR A 52 -55.90 22.07 -40.31
C THR A 52 -55.89 20.65 -40.85
N LEU A 53 -57.07 20.01 -40.90
CA LEU A 53 -57.21 18.64 -41.40
C LEU A 53 -57.56 18.62 -42.88
N ARG A 54 -56.89 17.74 -43.64
CA ARG A 54 -57.23 17.45 -45.05
C ARG A 54 -58.33 16.40 -45.08
N LYS A 55 -59.58 16.84 -45.29
CA LYS A 55 -60.72 15.93 -45.47
C LYS A 55 -60.67 15.32 -46.87
N ALA A 56 -60.76 14.00 -46.98
CA ALA A 56 -60.87 13.33 -48.26
C ALA A 56 -62.20 13.70 -48.95
N GLN A 57 -62.12 14.23 -50.17
CA GLN A 57 -63.29 14.52 -51.00
C GLN A 57 -63.86 13.19 -51.49
N GLY A 58 -64.99 12.72 -50.93
CA GLY A 58 -65.72 11.56 -51.45
C GLY A 58 -66.34 10.56 -50.46
N GLN A 59 -66.23 10.74 -49.14
CA GLN A 59 -67.01 9.94 -48.18
C GLN A 59 -68.05 10.79 -47.44
N SER A 60 -69.01 11.28 -48.21
CA SER A 60 -70.30 11.74 -47.70
C SER A 60 -71.22 10.52 -47.58
N SER A 61 -71.41 9.99 -46.37
CA SER A 61 -72.65 9.24 -46.10
C SER A 61 -73.80 10.26 -45.97
N GLY A 62 -74.88 10.00 -46.70
CA GLY A 62 -75.95 10.96 -46.95
C GLY A 62 -76.57 11.60 -45.72
N ASP A 63 -77.11 12.80 -45.97
CA ASP A 63 -78.00 13.65 -45.18
C ASP A 63 -77.93 13.59 -43.64
N GLY A 64 -77.41 14.67 -43.06
CA GLY A 64 -78.01 15.25 -41.86
C GLY A 64 -77.32 15.03 -40.50
N GLY A 65 -76.03 14.66 -40.44
CA GLY A 65 -75.32 14.58 -39.15
C GLY A 65 -73.82 14.79 -39.31
N THR A 66 -73.23 15.60 -38.42
CA THR A 66 -71.77 15.82 -38.29
C THR A 66 -71.05 14.51 -37.95
N ASN A 67 -70.83 13.66 -38.96
CA ASN A 67 -70.12 12.39 -38.81
C ASN A 67 -68.63 12.63 -39.06
N SER A 68 -67.79 12.28 -38.07
CA SER A 68 -66.33 12.41 -38.08
C SER A 68 -65.74 11.44 -39.11
N ALA A 69 -65.66 11.86 -40.38
CA ALA A 69 -64.88 11.16 -41.38
C ALA A 69 -63.40 11.28 -41.03
N VAL A 70 -62.66 10.17 -41.10
CA VAL A 70 -61.21 10.13 -40.94
C VAL A 70 -60.57 11.11 -41.93
N ALA A 71 -59.74 12.03 -41.45
CA ALA A 71 -58.91 12.87 -42.29
C ALA A 71 -57.62 12.10 -42.65
N SER A 72 -57.24 12.08 -43.92
CA SER A 72 -56.04 11.38 -44.43
C SER A 72 -54.78 12.28 -44.37
N GLY A 73 -54.63 13.01 -43.27
CA GLY A 73 -53.56 13.99 -43.05
C GLY A 73 -54.05 15.41 -42.80
N GLY A 74 -53.13 16.36 -42.82
CA GLY A 74 -53.36 17.76 -42.52
C GLY A 74 -52.06 18.57 -42.49
N ALA A 75 -52.11 19.75 -41.89
CA ALA A 75 -50.93 20.57 -41.63
C ALA A 75 -51.03 21.24 -40.26
N VAL A 76 -49.87 21.37 -39.62
CA VAL A 76 -49.68 22.19 -38.42
C VAL A 76 -49.10 23.53 -38.83
N GLN A 77 -49.77 24.60 -38.45
CA GLN A 77 -49.36 25.98 -38.72
C GLN A 77 -48.91 26.64 -37.42
N PHE A 78 -47.63 26.99 -37.32
CA PHE A 78 -47.10 27.76 -36.20
C PHE A 78 -47.37 29.26 -36.38
N ALA A 79 -47.70 29.96 -35.29
CA ALA A 79 -47.82 31.42 -35.28
C ALA A 79 -46.45 32.10 -35.48
N ILE A 80 -45.39 31.50 -34.93
CA ILE A 80 -43.99 31.92 -35.07
C ILE A 80 -43.21 30.73 -35.61
N ALA A 81 -42.38 30.94 -36.64
CA ALA A 81 -41.56 29.88 -37.20
C ALA A 81 -40.65 29.27 -36.11
N PRO A 82 -40.61 27.93 -35.96
CA PRO A 82 -39.65 27.27 -35.08
C PRO A 82 -38.21 27.69 -35.44
N ALA A 83 -37.35 27.80 -34.43
CA ALA A 83 -35.96 28.22 -34.62
C ALA A 83 -35.21 27.28 -35.57
N ASP A 84 -34.15 27.79 -36.19
CA ASP A 84 -33.26 26.97 -37.03
C ASP A 84 -32.66 25.82 -36.21
N GLY A 85 -32.82 24.59 -36.72
CA GLY A 85 -32.41 23.36 -36.05
C GLY A 85 -33.35 22.83 -34.97
N ALA A 86 -34.47 23.50 -34.68
CA ALA A 86 -35.45 23.00 -33.70
C ALA A 86 -36.08 21.68 -34.18
N ASP A 87 -36.23 20.71 -33.26
CA ASP A 87 -36.78 19.40 -33.57
C ASP A 87 -38.30 19.37 -33.44
N ILE A 88 -39.01 19.29 -34.55
CA ILE A 88 -40.47 19.29 -34.59
C ILE A 88 -40.97 17.87 -34.81
N LEU A 89 -41.76 17.36 -33.86
CA LEU A 89 -42.44 16.08 -33.96
C LEU A 89 -43.95 16.30 -33.97
N ILE A 90 -44.60 15.83 -35.03
CA ILE A 90 -46.06 15.82 -35.16
C ILE A 90 -46.50 14.36 -35.10
N SER A 91 -47.35 14.02 -34.13
CA SER A 91 -47.80 12.65 -33.91
C SER A 91 -49.29 12.57 -33.62
N ARG A 92 -49.89 11.40 -33.85
CA ARG A 92 -51.24 11.10 -33.39
C ARG A 92 -51.23 10.65 -31.93
N ARG A 93 -52.20 11.12 -31.16
CA ARG A 93 -52.49 10.63 -29.81
C ARG A 93 -53.98 10.60 -29.55
N LEU A 94 -54.59 9.43 -29.71
CA LEU A 94 -56.01 9.22 -29.44
C LEU A 94 -56.27 8.88 -27.96
N GLY A 95 -57.31 9.50 -27.39
CA GLY A 95 -57.85 9.07 -26.10
C GLY A 95 -58.76 7.86 -26.25
N LEU A 96 -58.73 6.91 -25.30
CA LEU A 96 -59.66 5.79 -25.26
C LEU A 96 -61.08 6.28 -24.94
N ARG A 97 -61.93 6.36 -25.97
CA ARG A 97 -63.34 6.76 -25.86
C ARG A 97 -64.16 6.10 -26.96
N ARG A 98 -65.48 6.06 -26.76
CA ARG A 98 -66.45 5.70 -27.80
C ARG A 98 -66.96 6.98 -28.45
N LEU A 99 -67.01 7.04 -29.79
CA LEU A 99 -67.49 8.25 -30.48
C LEU A 99 -69.03 8.27 -30.53
N SER A 100 -69.67 7.11 -30.61
CA SER A 100 -71.12 6.99 -30.76
C SER A 100 -71.80 6.40 -29.52
N HIS A 101 -73.07 6.75 -29.30
CA HIS A 101 -73.92 6.09 -28.31
C HIS A 101 -74.94 5.19 -29.03
N TYR A 102 -74.86 3.88 -28.78
CA TYR A 102 -75.81 2.91 -29.34
C TYR A 102 -77.00 2.76 -28.40
N ASP A 103 -78.20 3.05 -28.88
CA ASP A 103 -79.46 2.79 -28.18
C ASP A 103 -80.25 1.69 -28.89
N SER A 104 -81.00 0.91 -28.11
CA SER A 104 -81.78 -0.25 -28.51
C SER A 104 -82.89 0.03 -29.54
N GLY A 105 -83.35 1.29 -29.66
CA GLY A 105 -84.37 1.71 -30.63
C GLY A 105 -83.83 2.24 -31.96
N SER A 106 -82.51 2.37 -32.10
CA SER A 106 -81.86 2.99 -33.27
C SER A 106 -81.37 1.96 -34.29
N SER A 107 -81.44 2.30 -35.58
CA SER A 107 -80.86 1.45 -36.62
C SER A 107 -79.33 1.55 -36.57
N LEU A 108 -78.67 0.39 -36.41
CA LEU A 108 -77.22 0.29 -36.39
C LEU A 108 -76.69 0.53 -37.81
N ARG A 109 -76.18 1.74 -38.07
CA ARG A 109 -75.56 2.04 -39.36
C ARG A 109 -74.15 1.45 -39.43
N ALA A 110 -73.88 0.69 -40.49
CA ALA A 110 -72.58 0.05 -40.68
C ALA A 110 -71.42 1.04 -40.82
N ASP A 111 -71.65 2.24 -41.36
CA ASP A 111 -70.62 3.26 -41.50
C ASP A 111 -70.20 3.87 -40.16
N VAL A 112 -71.17 4.19 -39.29
CA VAL A 112 -70.91 4.68 -37.92
C VAL A 112 -70.19 3.61 -37.09
N LEU A 113 -70.64 2.36 -37.19
CA LEU A 113 -70.02 1.25 -36.47
C LEU A 113 -68.57 1.01 -36.91
N ASN A 114 -68.30 1.04 -38.21
CA ASN A 114 -66.94 0.89 -38.73
C ASN A 114 -66.04 2.04 -38.30
N ALA A 115 -66.53 3.29 -38.28
CA ALA A 115 -65.75 4.44 -37.81
C ALA A 115 -65.40 4.33 -36.31
N ASP A 116 -66.34 3.85 -35.47
CA ASP A 116 -66.09 3.57 -34.05
C ASP A 116 -65.03 2.47 -33.86
N PHE A 117 -65.09 1.38 -34.64
CA PHE A 117 -64.08 0.31 -34.59
C PHE A 117 -62.70 0.78 -35.06
N ASP A 118 -62.65 1.55 -36.15
CA ASP A 118 -61.41 2.13 -36.65
C ASP A 118 -60.77 3.06 -35.60
N TYR A 119 -61.59 3.85 -34.88
CA TYR A 119 -61.11 4.72 -33.79
C TYR A 119 -60.52 3.93 -32.63
N VAL A 120 -61.24 2.92 -32.13
CA VAL A 120 -60.78 2.10 -31.00
C VAL A 120 -59.50 1.34 -31.36
N LEU A 121 -59.42 0.78 -32.56
CA LEU A 121 -58.23 0.08 -33.02
C LEU A 121 -57.04 1.03 -33.16
N ALA A 122 -57.25 2.24 -33.69
CA ALA A 122 -56.20 3.25 -33.81
C ALA A 122 -55.72 3.73 -32.43
N ALA A 123 -56.66 3.95 -31.49
CA ALA A 123 -56.32 4.33 -30.12
C ALA A 123 -55.57 3.23 -29.38
N LEU A 124 -55.89 1.96 -29.63
CA LEU A 124 -55.14 0.83 -29.09
C LEU A 124 -53.71 0.79 -29.66
N GLY A 125 -53.54 1.01 -30.96
CA GLY A 125 -52.22 1.12 -31.59
C GLY A 125 -51.37 2.27 -31.03
N ASP A 126 -51.99 3.43 -30.78
CA ASP A 126 -51.30 4.57 -30.14
C ASP A 126 -50.88 4.23 -28.69
N VAL A 127 -51.70 3.47 -27.95
CA VAL A 127 -51.36 2.96 -26.60
C VAL A 127 -50.19 1.96 -26.67
N GLU A 128 -50.19 1.04 -27.62
CA GLU A 128 -49.08 0.10 -27.84
C GLU A 128 -47.77 0.82 -28.19
N ALA A 129 -47.83 1.83 -29.06
CA ALA A 129 -46.69 2.68 -29.40
C ALA A 129 -46.19 3.46 -28.18
N GLY A 130 -47.11 3.96 -27.33
CA GLY A 130 -46.78 4.56 -26.04
C GLY A 130 -45.98 3.61 -25.15
N PHE A 131 -46.44 2.36 -25.00
CA PHE A 131 -45.73 1.32 -24.24
C PHE A 131 -44.41 0.88 -24.87
N ALA A 132 -44.17 1.11 -26.16
CA ALA A 132 -42.87 0.82 -26.78
C ALA A 132 -41.75 1.74 -26.23
N SER A 133 -42.13 2.92 -25.72
CA SER A 133 -41.20 3.91 -25.16
C SER A 133 -41.05 3.85 -23.63
N THR A 134 -41.67 2.85 -22.97
CA THR A 134 -41.60 2.66 -21.52
C THR A 134 -40.56 1.60 -21.12
N LEU A 135 -40.05 1.69 -19.89
CA LEU A 135 -39.22 0.63 -19.31
C LEU A 135 -40.06 -0.64 -19.11
N ARG A 136 -39.66 -1.74 -19.76
CA ARG A 136 -40.35 -3.04 -19.69
C ARG A 136 -39.56 -4.03 -18.83
N LEU A 137 -40.27 -4.72 -17.95
CA LEU A 137 -39.73 -5.90 -17.27
C LEU A 137 -39.75 -7.10 -18.22
N PRO A 138 -38.95 -8.15 -17.94
CA PRO A 138 -39.10 -9.45 -18.58
C PRO A 138 -40.55 -9.97 -18.45
N GLU A 139 -41.01 -10.81 -19.39
CA GLU A 139 -42.40 -11.30 -19.43
C GLU A 139 -42.87 -11.97 -18.13
N SER A 140 -41.97 -12.60 -17.39
CA SER A 140 -42.29 -13.22 -16.09
C SER A 140 -42.36 -12.21 -14.94
N GLY A 141 -41.82 -11.01 -15.11
CA GLY A 141 -41.62 -10.05 -14.03
C GLY A 141 -40.71 -10.57 -12.91
N LEU A 142 -39.89 -11.60 -13.19
CA LEU A 142 -39.04 -12.24 -12.19
C LEU A 142 -37.56 -11.87 -12.38
N ASN A 143 -36.84 -11.76 -11.27
CA ASN A 143 -35.37 -11.67 -11.28
C ASN A 143 -34.73 -13.05 -11.54
N GLY A 144 -33.39 -13.10 -11.59
CA GLY A 144 -32.64 -14.36 -11.79
C GLY A 144 -32.85 -15.43 -10.70
N ALA A 145 -33.49 -15.07 -9.58
CA ALA A 145 -33.86 -15.96 -8.49
C ALA A 145 -35.35 -16.36 -8.51
N GLY A 146 -36.11 -15.98 -9.54
CA GLY A 146 -37.53 -16.32 -9.68
C GLY A 146 -38.47 -15.50 -8.78
N GLN A 147 -38.06 -14.30 -8.35
CA GLN A 147 -38.83 -13.43 -7.46
C GLN A 147 -39.37 -12.21 -8.20
N GLU A 148 -40.57 -11.76 -7.82
CA GLU A 148 -41.23 -10.60 -8.44
C GLU A 148 -40.42 -9.29 -8.34
N VAL A 149 -40.43 -8.55 -9.44
CA VAL A 149 -39.72 -7.29 -9.67
C VAL A 149 -40.72 -6.17 -9.97
N THR A 150 -40.46 -4.96 -9.46
CA THR A 150 -41.23 -3.74 -9.76
C THR A 150 -40.46 -2.78 -10.67
N ALA A 151 -41.17 -2.17 -11.62
CA ALA A 151 -40.65 -1.13 -12.52
C ALA A 151 -40.93 0.30 -12.02
N GLN A 152 -41.42 0.45 -10.79
CA GLN A 152 -41.70 1.77 -10.23
C GLN A 152 -40.40 2.56 -10.05
N LEU A 153 -40.31 3.72 -10.70
CA LEU A 153 -39.20 4.64 -10.49
C LEU A 153 -39.25 5.24 -9.08
N PRO A 154 -38.10 5.37 -8.39
CA PRO A 154 -38.01 6.10 -7.14
C PRO A 154 -38.29 7.59 -7.35
N GLN A 155 -38.52 8.34 -6.26
CA GLN A 155 -38.64 9.80 -6.37
C GLN A 155 -37.37 10.38 -7.01
N PRO A 156 -37.50 11.24 -8.04
CA PRO A 156 -36.34 11.82 -8.71
C PRO A 156 -35.44 12.59 -7.74
N GLN A 157 -34.15 12.30 -7.77
CA GLN A 157 -33.12 13.04 -7.03
C GLN A 157 -32.08 13.56 -8.00
N ALA A 158 -31.68 14.83 -7.81
CA ALA A 158 -30.71 15.47 -8.68
C ALA A 158 -29.37 14.71 -8.68
N ASN A 159 -28.77 14.58 -9.87
CA ASN A 159 -27.43 14.01 -10.10
C ASN A 159 -27.22 12.57 -9.64
N ARG A 160 -28.28 11.76 -9.51
CA ARG A 160 -28.19 10.33 -9.15
C ARG A 160 -28.55 9.40 -10.29
N ALA A 161 -27.82 8.29 -10.40
CA ALA A 161 -28.15 7.22 -11.34
C ALA A 161 -29.39 6.43 -10.88
N ILE A 162 -30.12 5.81 -11.80
CA ILE A 162 -31.14 4.80 -11.50
C ILE A 162 -30.50 3.42 -11.64
N MET A 163 -30.64 2.57 -10.62
CA MET A 163 -30.08 1.21 -10.61
C MET A 163 -31.02 0.21 -9.94
N TRP A 164 -30.77 -1.08 -10.14
CA TRP A 164 -31.41 -2.13 -9.34
C TRP A 164 -30.86 -2.13 -7.92
N ASP A 165 -31.72 -2.41 -6.95
CA ASP A 165 -31.27 -2.65 -5.58
C ASP A 165 -30.46 -3.95 -5.46
N ALA A 166 -29.87 -4.17 -4.28
CA ALA A 166 -29.03 -5.36 -4.03
C ALA A 166 -29.77 -6.70 -4.21
N THR A 167 -31.11 -6.68 -4.19
CA THR A 167 -31.94 -7.89 -4.38
C THR A 167 -32.42 -8.06 -5.82
N ALA A 168 -32.12 -7.10 -6.70
CA ALA A 168 -32.62 -7.01 -8.07
C ALA A 168 -34.15 -7.06 -8.15
N ARG A 169 -34.86 -6.42 -7.20
CA ARG A 169 -36.34 -6.45 -7.14
C ARG A 169 -37.00 -5.11 -7.42
N GLN A 170 -36.28 -4.01 -7.30
CA GLN A 170 -36.83 -2.66 -7.50
C GLN A 170 -35.74 -1.68 -7.96
N LEU A 171 -36.17 -0.60 -8.61
CA LEU A 171 -35.31 0.50 -9.02
C LEU A 171 -35.10 1.47 -7.85
N VAL A 172 -33.86 1.90 -7.65
CA VAL A 172 -33.44 2.82 -6.57
C VAL A 172 -32.52 3.91 -7.10
N ASN A 173 -32.45 5.02 -6.38
CA ASN A 173 -31.46 6.07 -6.63
C ASN A 173 -30.08 5.60 -6.17
N GLY A 174 -29.16 5.45 -7.13
CA GLY A 174 -27.81 4.99 -6.93
C GLY A 174 -26.83 6.11 -6.52
N PRO A 175 -25.52 5.89 -6.75
CA PRO A 175 -24.51 6.89 -6.47
C PRO A 175 -24.74 8.16 -7.29
N ASP A 176 -24.26 9.28 -6.74
CA ASP A 176 -24.23 10.53 -7.48
C ASP A 176 -23.00 10.62 -8.38
N SER A 177 -23.00 11.60 -9.30
CA SER A 177 -21.87 11.87 -10.20
C SER A 177 -20.52 11.98 -9.47
N ALA A 178 -20.47 12.63 -8.30
CA ALA A 178 -19.23 12.80 -7.54
C ALA A 178 -18.69 11.47 -6.99
N ALA A 179 -19.57 10.58 -6.52
CA ALA A 179 -19.17 9.25 -6.06
C ALA A 179 -18.67 8.37 -7.22
N ILE A 180 -19.29 8.49 -8.40
CA ILE A 180 -18.86 7.78 -9.61
C ILE A 180 -17.47 8.27 -10.05
N ASP A 181 -17.27 9.60 -10.12
CA ASP A 181 -15.99 10.21 -10.48
C ASP A 181 -14.90 9.88 -9.47
N GLY A 182 -15.24 9.89 -8.17
CA GLY A 182 -14.33 9.51 -7.09
C GLY A 182 -13.87 8.06 -7.19
N ALA A 183 -14.76 7.14 -7.56
CA ALA A 183 -14.40 5.74 -7.79
C ALA A 183 -13.46 5.56 -8.99
N ALA A 184 -13.67 6.32 -10.08
CA ALA A 184 -12.79 6.32 -11.23
C ALA A 184 -11.39 6.85 -10.89
N ALA A 185 -11.31 7.97 -10.15
CA ALA A 185 -10.04 8.54 -9.69
C ALA A 185 -9.28 7.59 -8.73
N ALA A 186 -9.99 6.92 -7.83
CA ALA A 186 -9.41 5.92 -6.94
C ALA A 186 -8.85 4.72 -7.73
N SER A 187 -9.57 4.25 -8.76
CA SER A 187 -9.09 3.19 -9.65
C SER A 187 -7.82 3.61 -10.41
N GLN A 188 -7.77 4.83 -10.94
CA GLN A 188 -6.57 5.35 -11.60
C GLN A 188 -5.38 5.45 -10.64
N SER A 189 -5.61 5.92 -9.42
CA SER A 189 -4.56 6.02 -8.39
C SER A 189 -4.03 4.64 -8.00
N ALA A 190 -4.91 3.64 -7.84
CA ALA A 190 -4.52 2.26 -7.58
C ALA A 190 -3.69 1.66 -8.72
N GLN A 191 -4.05 1.96 -9.98
CA GLN A 191 -3.28 1.51 -11.14
C GLN A 191 -1.88 2.15 -11.20
N ILE A 192 -1.76 3.44 -10.89
CA ILE A 192 -0.46 4.13 -10.80
C ILE A 192 0.41 3.48 -9.73
N ALA A 193 -0.12 3.27 -8.52
CA ALA A 193 0.61 2.64 -7.43
C ALA A 193 1.05 1.20 -7.78
N ALA A 194 0.22 0.43 -8.49
CA ALA A 194 0.59 -0.90 -8.98
C ALA A 194 1.74 -0.84 -9.99
N ASN A 195 1.67 0.08 -10.97
CA ASN A 195 2.73 0.26 -11.96
C ASN A 195 4.05 0.70 -11.32
N GLU A 196 3.99 1.59 -10.31
CA GLU A 196 5.15 2.03 -9.55
C GLU A 196 5.79 0.86 -8.79
N ALA A 197 4.98 0.01 -8.14
CA ALA A 197 5.45 -1.18 -7.45
C ALA A 197 6.13 -2.18 -8.41
N ASP A 198 5.55 -2.41 -9.60
CA ASP A 198 6.15 -3.26 -10.63
C ASP A 198 7.48 -2.69 -11.14
N SER A 199 7.56 -1.37 -11.34
CA SER A 199 8.79 -0.70 -11.74
C SER A 199 9.89 -0.81 -10.68
N ALA A 200 9.52 -0.69 -9.39
CA ALA A 200 10.45 -0.84 -8.27
C ALA A 200 10.95 -2.29 -8.15
N ALA A 201 10.08 -3.28 -8.36
CA ALA A 201 10.45 -4.68 -8.37
C ALA A 201 11.42 -4.99 -9.53
N GLU A 202 11.18 -4.42 -10.71
CA GLU A 202 12.07 -4.56 -11.87
C GLU A 202 13.43 -3.89 -11.64
N LEU A 203 13.47 -2.69 -11.06
CA LEU A 203 14.72 -2.04 -10.64
C LEU A 203 15.50 -2.88 -9.63
N ALA A 204 14.82 -3.52 -8.67
CA ALA A 204 15.45 -4.42 -7.72
C ALA A 204 16.05 -5.67 -8.39
N ARG A 205 15.34 -6.26 -9.37
CA ARG A 205 15.86 -7.38 -10.18
C ARG A 205 17.05 -6.96 -11.01
N GLN A 206 17.01 -5.79 -11.64
CA GLN A 206 18.12 -5.23 -12.42
C GLN A 206 19.33 -4.91 -11.53
N SER A 207 19.10 -4.39 -10.33
CA SER A 207 20.16 -4.17 -9.34
C SER A 207 20.80 -5.48 -8.89
N LEU A 208 20.00 -6.53 -8.68
CA LEU A 208 20.51 -7.87 -8.34
C LEU A 208 21.27 -8.50 -9.50
N ALA A 209 20.73 -8.41 -10.72
CA ALA A 209 21.40 -8.90 -11.93
C ALA A 209 22.70 -8.13 -12.20
N GLY A 210 22.70 -6.81 -11.97
CA GLY A 210 23.88 -5.96 -12.01
C GLY A 210 24.91 -6.37 -10.96
N PHE A 211 24.48 -6.65 -9.73
CA PHE A 211 25.35 -7.17 -8.67
C PHE A 211 25.96 -8.53 -9.05
N ILE A 212 25.16 -9.46 -9.58
CA ILE A 212 25.61 -10.78 -10.03
C ILE A 212 26.55 -10.66 -11.24
N SER A 213 26.25 -9.82 -12.22
CA SER A 213 27.10 -9.59 -13.40
C SER A 213 28.41 -8.89 -13.03
N GLN A 214 28.39 -7.91 -12.13
CA GLN A 214 29.62 -7.29 -11.60
C GLN A 214 30.48 -8.32 -10.85
N ASN A 215 29.86 -9.26 -10.14
CA ASN A 215 30.56 -10.38 -9.51
C ASN A 215 31.09 -11.41 -10.52
N ALA A 216 30.45 -11.57 -11.68
CA ALA A 216 30.82 -12.57 -12.69
C ALA A 216 31.77 -12.05 -13.80
N THR A 217 31.95 -10.73 -13.97
CA THR A 217 32.69 -10.14 -15.11
C THR A 217 33.70 -9.03 -14.76
N ALA A 218 34.32 -9.05 -13.56
CA ALA A 218 35.51 -8.22 -13.29
C ALA A 218 36.79 -8.80 -13.93
N LEU A 219 36.77 -9.02 -15.25
CA LEU A 219 37.94 -9.28 -16.10
C LEU A 219 38.10 -8.06 -17.01
N LEU A 220 38.60 -6.94 -16.46
CA LEU A 220 38.96 -5.78 -17.28
C LEU A 220 40.48 -5.76 -17.50
N GLN A 221 40.83 -6.21 -18.68
CA GLN A 221 42.10 -6.11 -19.38
C GLN A 221 42.72 -4.70 -19.25
N LEU A 222 43.88 -4.60 -18.62
CA LEU A 222 44.72 -3.39 -18.63
C LEU A 222 46.07 -3.73 -19.25
N ASP A 223 46.25 -3.21 -20.47
CA ASP A 223 47.50 -3.18 -21.23
C ASP A 223 48.58 -2.45 -20.41
N CYS A 224 49.59 -3.20 -19.99
CA CYS A 224 50.69 -2.74 -19.15
C CYS A 224 51.74 -1.89 -19.88
N ARG A 225 51.49 -1.46 -21.13
CA ARG A 225 52.46 -0.65 -21.91
C ARG A 225 52.23 0.86 -21.84
N GLY A 226 51.02 1.32 -21.52
CA GLY A 226 50.67 2.75 -21.55
C GLY A 226 50.67 3.42 -20.17
N GLN A 227 51.84 3.65 -19.59
CA GLN A 227 52.02 4.26 -18.27
C GLN A 227 51.21 5.55 -18.02
N LYS A 228 49.99 5.45 -17.45
CA LYS A 228 49.40 6.37 -16.45
C LYS A 228 47.94 6.00 -16.12
N ALA A 229 47.65 5.84 -14.83
CA ALA A 229 46.44 6.37 -14.19
C ALA A 229 46.62 6.34 -12.66
N LEU A 230 46.85 7.52 -12.08
CA LEU A 230 46.63 7.78 -10.66
C LEU A 230 45.11 7.80 -10.44
N ALA A 231 44.53 6.77 -9.82
CA ALA A 231 43.13 6.85 -9.38
C ALA A 231 42.77 5.77 -8.34
N PHE A 232 42.38 6.26 -7.18
CA PHE A 232 41.34 5.72 -6.29
C PHE A 232 41.49 4.25 -5.86
N GLN A 233 42.10 4.03 -4.69
CA GLN A 233 42.06 2.76 -3.97
C GLN A 233 40.65 2.53 -3.40
N ASP A 234 39.82 1.83 -4.17
CA ASP A 234 38.60 1.21 -3.67
C ASP A 234 38.99 -0.01 -2.81
N GLU A 235 38.53 -0.06 -1.54
CA GLU A 235 38.75 -1.17 -0.61
C GLU A 235 38.32 -2.53 -1.19
N ARG A 236 37.44 -2.54 -2.21
CA ARG A 236 37.00 -3.74 -2.93
C ARG A 236 38.02 -4.30 -3.94
N ARG A 237 39.15 -3.61 -4.16
CA ARG A 237 40.25 -4.04 -5.04
C ARG A 237 41.55 -4.39 -4.31
N SER A 238 41.61 -4.26 -2.99
CA SER A 238 42.79 -4.67 -2.22
C SER A 238 42.88 -6.19 -2.16
N PRO A 239 44.08 -6.78 -2.38
CA PRO A 239 44.25 -8.23 -2.27
C PRO A 239 43.87 -8.68 -0.86
N MET A 240 42.93 -9.63 -0.77
CA MET A 240 42.48 -10.17 0.51
C MET A 240 43.34 -11.36 0.92
N VAL A 241 43.82 -11.34 2.16
CA VAL A 241 44.57 -12.42 2.78
C VAL A 241 43.74 -12.98 3.92
N ASP A 242 43.26 -14.21 3.77
CA ASP A 242 42.60 -14.93 4.87
C ASP A 242 43.65 -15.66 5.71
N ALA A 243 43.59 -15.43 7.03
CA ALA A 243 44.50 -15.98 8.02
C ALA A 243 43.69 -16.67 9.12
N PRO A 244 43.30 -17.95 8.92
CA PRO A 244 42.46 -18.69 9.87
C PRO A 244 43.20 -19.16 11.14
N GLY A 245 44.35 -18.57 11.44
CA GLY A 245 45.24 -18.94 12.54
C GLY A 245 46.53 -18.09 12.50
N ASN A 246 47.56 -18.51 13.24
CA ASN A 246 48.82 -17.75 13.30
C ASN A 246 49.47 -17.62 11.92
N ARG A 247 49.88 -16.39 11.54
CA ARG A 247 50.47 -16.13 10.24
C ARG A 247 51.47 -14.97 10.29
N VAL A 248 52.59 -15.13 9.60
CA VAL A 248 53.55 -14.04 9.34
C VAL A 248 53.21 -13.38 8.00
N LEU A 249 53.14 -12.05 7.96
CA LEU A 249 52.90 -11.29 6.73
C LEU A 249 54.19 -11.03 5.96
N ASP A 250 54.07 -11.00 4.63
CA ASP A 250 55.17 -10.66 3.72
C ASP A 250 55.03 -9.21 3.26
N VAL A 251 56.16 -8.49 3.13
CA VAL A 251 56.20 -7.15 2.55
C VAL A 251 55.66 -7.09 1.12
N MET A 252 55.73 -8.19 0.37
CA MET A 252 55.14 -8.31 -0.98
C MET A 252 53.61 -8.24 -0.96
N GLN A 253 52.98 -8.41 0.22
CA GLN A 253 51.54 -8.31 0.42
C GLN A 253 51.12 -6.89 0.88
N SER A 254 51.99 -5.89 0.77
CA SER A 254 51.66 -4.50 1.11
C SER A 254 50.41 -4.02 0.36
N GLY A 255 49.52 -3.33 1.08
CA GLY A 255 48.20 -2.89 0.59
C GLY A 255 47.12 -3.96 0.69
N ALA A 256 47.43 -5.15 1.20
CA ALA A 256 46.44 -6.20 1.43
C ALA A 256 45.52 -5.89 2.60
N VAL A 257 44.29 -6.39 2.49
CA VAL A 257 43.36 -6.52 3.62
C VAL A 257 43.56 -7.92 4.18
N VAL A 258 43.81 -8.03 5.48
CA VAL A 258 44.09 -9.27 6.19
C VAL A 258 42.93 -9.56 7.12
N ARG A 259 42.22 -10.65 6.86
CA ARG A 259 41.21 -11.20 7.76
C ARG A 259 41.87 -12.19 8.70
N VAL A 260 41.75 -11.97 10.00
CA VAL A 260 42.25 -12.90 11.02
C VAL A 260 41.07 -13.59 11.69
N SER A 261 41.15 -14.91 11.85
CA SER A 261 40.10 -15.73 12.47
C SER A 261 40.72 -16.84 13.35
N ASN A 262 39.88 -17.52 14.13
CA ASN A 262 40.16 -18.64 15.04
C ASN A 262 41.24 -18.35 16.10
N GLY A 263 41.27 -17.15 16.65
CA GLY A 263 42.24 -16.74 17.67
C GLY A 263 43.65 -16.57 17.12
N GLY A 264 43.78 -16.41 15.80
CA GLY A 264 45.06 -16.29 15.13
C GLY A 264 45.84 -15.04 15.52
N ARG A 265 47.17 -15.17 15.57
CA ARG A 265 48.12 -14.07 15.73
C ARG A 265 48.79 -13.73 14.40
N ILE A 266 48.72 -12.47 14.01
CA ILE A 266 49.41 -11.92 12.84
C ILE A 266 50.75 -11.34 13.27
N THR A 267 51.83 -11.84 12.70
CA THR A 267 53.16 -11.27 12.92
C THR A 267 53.56 -10.40 11.72
N LEU A 268 53.84 -9.12 11.98
CA LEU A 268 54.36 -8.20 10.99
C LEU A 268 55.83 -8.51 10.68
N PRO A 269 56.29 -8.27 9.44
CA PRO A 269 57.70 -8.42 9.12
C PRO A 269 58.53 -7.39 9.89
N PRO A 270 59.84 -7.65 10.12
CA PRO A 270 60.73 -6.72 10.83
C PRO A 270 60.66 -5.27 10.31
N CYS A 271 60.78 -4.29 11.17
CA CYS A 271 60.80 -2.90 10.77
C CYS A 271 62.14 -2.53 10.11
N GLY A 272 62.16 -1.53 9.23
CA GLY A 272 63.39 -0.95 8.71
C GLY A 272 63.19 -0.02 7.54
N ALA A 273 64.22 0.79 7.24
CA ALA A 273 64.13 1.86 6.24
C ALA A 273 63.71 1.38 4.84
N ALA A 274 64.10 0.16 4.46
CA ALA A 274 63.71 -0.46 3.18
C ALA A 274 62.21 -0.81 3.08
N ARG A 275 61.48 -0.75 4.20
CA ARG A 275 60.06 -1.10 4.34
C ARG A 275 59.18 0.12 4.64
N ASN A 276 59.75 1.33 4.55
CA ASN A 276 58.97 2.55 4.67
C ASN A 276 57.85 2.58 3.62
N GLY A 277 56.62 2.78 4.07
CA GLY A 277 55.41 2.77 3.24
C GLY A 277 54.76 1.40 3.05
N VAL A 278 55.30 0.32 3.63
CA VAL A 278 54.56 -0.95 3.70
C VAL A 278 53.35 -0.79 4.60
N MET A 279 52.18 -1.22 4.14
CA MET A 279 50.92 -1.08 4.86
C MET A 279 50.06 -2.34 4.79
N PHE A 280 49.29 -2.60 5.83
CA PHE A 280 48.26 -3.65 5.86
C PHE A 280 47.02 -3.12 6.56
N ARG A 281 45.85 -3.51 6.08
CA ARG A 281 44.61 -3.37 6.85
C ARG A 281 44.31 -4.71 7.50
N ILE A 282 44.31 -4.78 8.82
CA ILE A 282 44.08 -6.03 9.55
C ILE A 282 42.76 -5.91 10.30
N PHE A 283 41.89 -6.92 10.16
CA PHE A 283 40.63 -6.94 10.89
C PHE A 283 40.30 -8.32 11.46
N ASN A 284 39.59 -8.31 12.59
CA ASN A 284 39.08 -9.50 13.24
C ASN A 284 37.81 -9.99 12.52
N GLY A 285 37.90 -11.14 11.88
CA GLY A 285 36.91 -11.63 10.93
C GLY A 285 35.82 -12.52 11.51
N ASP A 286 36.00 -13.07 12.71
CA ASP A 286 35.08 -14.06 13.29
C ASP A 286 34.70 -13.76 14.74
N GLY A 287 35.30 -12.75 15.36
CA GLY A 287 35.01 -12.40 16.75
C GLY A 287 35.72 -13.28 17.77
N THR A 288 36.80 -13.97 17.39
CA THR A 288 37.75 -14.56 18.35
C THR A 288 38.90 -13.58 18.59
N ALA A 289 39.50 -13.51 19.78
CA ALA A 289 40.54 -12.50 20.05
C ALA A 289 41.74 -12.73 19.13
N THR A 290 42.09 -11.74 18.31
CA THR A 290 43.23 -11.84 17.40
C THR A 290 44.27 -10.79 17.73
N ASP A 291 45.53 -11.19 17.69
CA ASP A 291 46.65 -10.34 18.07
C ASP A 291 47.46 -9.96 16.83
N ILE A 292 47.91 -8.71 16.78
CA ILE A 292 48.94 -8.25 15.86
C ILE A 292 50.23 -8.12 16.65
N ALA A 293 51.30 -8.73 16.18
CA ALA A 293 52.60 -8.67 16.82
C ALA A 293 53.64 -8.09 15.88
N ALA A 294 54.50 -7.24 16.42
CA ALA A 294 55.72 -6.88 15.75
C ALA A 294 56.72 -8.06 15.76
N ALA A 295 57.68 -8.05 14.84
CA ALA A 295 58.79 -8.99 14.90
C ALA A 295 59.62 -8.77 16.19
N GLU A 296 60.43 -9.77 16.57
CA GLU A 296 61.23 -9.71 17.79
C GLU A 296 62.15 -8.46 17.79
N GLY A 297 62.01 -7.62 18.83
CA GLY A 297 62.76 -6.36 18.98
C GLY A 297 62.07 -5.11 18.43
N ASP A 298 61.01 -5.26 17.64
CA ASP A 298 60.21 -4.15 17.12
C ASP A 298 59.01 -3.83 18.02
N VAL A 299 58.45 -2.63 17.85
CA VAL A 299 57.26 -2.16 18.58
C VAL A 299 56.18 -1.66 17.62
N LEU A 300 54.93 -1.82 18.05
CA LEU A 300 53.74 -1.22 17.47
C LEU A 300 53.45 0.08 18.23
N HIS A 301 53.43 1.21 17.53
CA HIS A 301 53.09 2.53 18.07
C HIS A 301 51.65 2.91 17.68
N PRO A 302 50.70 2.95 18.63
CA PRO A 302 49.35 3.44 18.36
C PRO A 302 49.36 4.95 18.06
N VAL A 303 48.77 5.35 16.94
CA VAL A 303 48.76 6.76 16.49
C VAL A 303 47.81 7.63 17.33
N ASP A 304 46.88 7.01 18.04
CA ASP A 304 45.90 7.63 18.94
C ASP A 304 46.48 7.98 20.33
N GLY A 305 47.79 7.84 20.53
CA GLY A 305 48.48 8.18 21.78
C GLY A 305 48.56 7.04 22.79
N GLY A 306 48.32 5.80 22.34
CA GLY A 306 48.58 4.59 23.13
C GLY A 306 50.08 4.36 23.41
N VAL A 307 50.36 3.43 24.33
CA VAL A 307 51.73 3.05 24.71
C VAL A 307 52.31 2.07 23.69
N ASP A 308 53.60 2.20 23.38
CA ASP A 308 54.33 1.24 22.56
C ASP A 308 54.22 -0.18 23.13
N ALA A 309 53.82 -1.12 22.29
CA ALA A 309 53.65 -2.51 22.67
C ALA A 309 54.19 -3.45 21.59
N GLY A 310 54.70 -4.62 22.00
CA GLY A 310 55.06 -5.69 21.06
C GLY A 310 53.85 -6.42 20.46
N VAL A 311 52.67 -6.25 21.08
CA VAL A 311 51.40 -6.88 20.69
C VAL A 311 50.27 -5.86 20.78
N PHE A 312 49.42 -5.81 19.76
CA PHE A 312 48.19 -5.02 19.69
C PHE A 312 47.01 -5.96 19.47
N ALA A 313 46.06 -5.99 20.40
CA ALA A 313 44.91 -6.89 20.35
C ALA A 313 43.76 -6.27 19.53
N LEU A 314 43.05 -7.11 18.77
CA LEU A 314 41.77 -6.81 18.11
C LEU A 314 40.65 -7.61 18.80
N PRO A 315 40.12 -7.08 19.93
CA PRO A 315 39.28 -7.83 20.84
C PRO A 315 37.81 -7.91 20.46
N LEU A 316 37.33 -7.33 19.35
CA LEU A 316 35.93 -7.45 18.92
C LEU A 316 35.79 -7.85 17.46
N ARG A 317 34.68 -8.52 17.14
CA ARG A 317 34.34 -8.86 15.76
C ARG A 317 34.23 -7.58 14.93
N GLY A 318 35.00 -7.53 13.85
CA GLY A 318 35.04 -6.38 12.95
C GLY A 318 35.87 -5.21 13.45
N ASP A 319 36.61 -5.34 14.57
CA ASP A 319 37.70 -4.42 14.88
C ASP A 319 38.71 -4.45 13.72
N ALA A 320 39.13 -3.27 13.30
CA ALA A 320 40.01 -3.09 12.16
C ALA A 320 41.04 -2.00 12.44
N VAL A 321 42.28 -2.27 12.05
CA VAL A 321 43.39 -1.33 12.14
C VAL A 321 44.10 -1.26 10.79
N ASP A 322 44.62 -0.08 10.49
CA ASP A 322 45.63 0.11 9.46
C ASP A 322 46.99 0.15 10.13
N VAL A 323 47.86 -0.76 9.74
CA VAL A 323 49.25 -0.77 10.18
C VAL A 323 50.13 -0.30 9.03
N PHE A 324 51.08 0.58 9.31
CA PHE A 324 52.04 1.03 8.31
C PHE A 324 53.43 1.21 8.91
N CYS A 325 54.47 0.92 8.13
CA CYS A 325 55.85 1.09 8.56
C CYS A 325 56.37 2.46 8.11
N ASP A 326 56.91 3.26 9.04
CA ASP A 326 57.52 4.57 8.75
C ASP A 326 59.03 4.47 8.45
N GLY A 327 59.57 3.25 8.40
CA GLY A 327 60.99 2.94 8.23
C GLY A 327 61.77 2.81 9.54
N THR A 328 61.18 3.16 10.68
CA THR A 328 61.79 3.06 12.01
C THR A 328 60.95 2.24 12.99
N ARG A 329 59.62 2.30 12.88
CA ARG A 329 58.67 1.51 13.66
C ARG A 329 57.39 1.22 12.86
N TRP A 330 56.55 0.35 13.40
CA TRP A 330 55.19 0.14 12.91
C TRP A 330 54.24 1.10 13.61
N GLN A 331 53.46 1.82 12.83
CA GLN A 331 52.38 2.70 13.27
C GLN A 331 51.07 1.95 13.16
N VAL A 332 50.21 2.05 14.18
CA VAL A 332 48.90 1.39 14.22
C VAL A 332 47.81 2.46 14.33
N LEU A 333 46.96 2.53 13.31
CA LEU A 333 45.80 3.41 13.25
C LEU A 333 44.53 2.57 13.41
N SER A 334 43.79 2.78 14.50
CA SER A 334 42.47 2.19 14.68
C SER A 334 41.48 2.76 13.66
N VAL A 335 41.02 1.93 12.73
CA VAL A 335 40.01 2.29 11.70
C VAL A 335 38.61 2.04 12.24
N ARG A 336 38.44 0.94 12.98
CA ARG A 336 37.18 0.58 13.63
C ARG A 336 37.49 -0.12 14.96
N SER A 337 36.88 0.39 16.03
CA SER A 337 37.06 -0.10 17.41
C SER A 337 35.72 -0.29 18.13
N GLY A 338 34.68 -0.68 17.39
CA GLY A 338 33.30 -0.77 17.88
C GLY A 338 32.44 -1.75 17.09
N GLY A 339 31.43 -2.31 17.77
CA GLY A 339 30.62 -3.40 17.22
C GLY A 339 29.76 -4.09 18.27
N PRO A 340 28.90 -5.03 17.84
CA PRO A 340 28.11 -5.84 18.76
C PRO A 340 29.04 -6.69 19.63
N LEU A 341 28.84 -6.64 20.96
CA LEU A 341 29.50 -7.57 21.87
C LEU A 341 28.64 -8.82 21.96
N VAL A 342 27.45 -8.66 22.54
CA VAL A 342 26.57 -9.79 22.78
C VAL A 342 25.13 -9.44 22.47
N LYS A 343 24.39 -10.45 22.05
CA LYS A 343 22.94 -10.45 21.99
C LYS A 343 22.45 -11.72 22.65
N MET A 344 21.68 -11.54 23.71
CA MET A 344 21.17 -12.63 24.52
C MET A 344 19.67 -12.47 24.74
N LEU A 345 19.00 -13.60 24.90
CA LEU A 345 17.58 -13.69 25.19
C LEU A 345 17.38 -14.56 26.42
N ARG A 346 16.32 -14.25 27.17
CA ARG A 346 15.79 -15.13 28.22
C ARG A 346 14.47 -15.70 27.71
N THR A 347 14.49 -16.98 27.35
CA THR A 347 13.39 -17.68 26.71
C THR A 347 12.52 -18.48 27.67
N GLN A 348 13.12 -18.98 28.74
CA GLN A 348 12.46 -19.71 29.81
C GLN A 348 11.98 -18.79 30.93
N LYS A 349 10.96 -19.26 31.65
CA LYS A 349 10.44 -18.57 32.83
C LYS A 349 11.53 -18.49 33.91
N GLN A 350 11.61 -17.35 34.60
CA GLN A 350 12.52 -17.17 35.74
C GLN A 350 11.76 -16.57 36.92
N ALA A 351 11.83 -17.22 38.08
CA ALA A 351 11.21 -16.72 39.30
C ALA A 351 12.10 -15.66 39.97
N ILE A 352 11.49 -14.57 40.44
CA ILE A 352 12.12 -13.50 41.20
C ILE A 352 11.45 -13.49 42.58
N PRO A 353 12.18 -13.87 43.65
CA PRO A 353 11.62 -13.94 45.00
C PRO A 353 11.06 -12.61 45.52
N ALA A 354 10.11 -12.71 46.45
CA ALA A 354 9.49 -11.57 47.13
C ALA A 354 10.51 -10.55 47.68
N GLY A 355 10.29 -9.26 47.39
CA GLY A 355 11.12 -8.14 47.87
C GLY A 355 12.59 -8.19 47.47
N GLY A 356 12.97 -9.10 46.56
CA GLY A 356 14.35 -9.38 46.23
C GLY A 356 14.85 -8.70 44.96
N GLU A 357 16.17 -8.65 44.84
CA GLU A 357 16.85 -8.35 43.59
C GLU A 357 17.51 -9.62 43.06
N PHE A 358 17.34 -9.92 41.77
CA PHE A 358 17.80 -11.16 41.17
C PHE A 358 18.57 -10.90 39.88
N VAL A 359 19.61 -11.70 39.64
CA VAL A 359 20.40 -11.60 38.41
C VAL A 359 19.62 -12.29 37.28
N VAL A 360 19.45 -11.60 36.16
CA VAL A 360 18.76 -12.19 35.01
C VAL A 360 19.68 -13.22 34.38
N GLU A 361 19.22 -14.46 34.32
CA GLU A 361 19.95 -15.57 33.73
C GLU A 361 19.65 -15.62 32.22
N TRP A 362 20.67 -15.75 31.39
CA TRP A 362 20.49 -15.77 29.93
C TRP A 362 20.61 -17.21 29.40
N ASP A 363 19.54 -17.70 28.78
CA ASP A 363 19.46 -19.11 28.33
C ASP A 363 19.66 -19.27 26.81
N SER A 364 19.66 -18.17 26.07
CA SER A 364 19.82 -18.17 24.62
C SER A 364 20.81 -17.08 24.21
N ILE A 365 21.98 -17.51 23.76
CA ILE A 365 23.06 -16.64 23.29
C ILE A 365 22.97 -16.60 21.77
N ILE A 366 22.53 -15.47 21.22
CA ILE A 366 22.34 -15.29 19.78
C ILE A 366 23.64 -14.84 19.12
N GLU A 367 24.33 -13.93 19.79
CA GLU A 367 25.63 -13.41 19.36
C GLU A 367 26.50 -13.25 20.60
N ASP A 368 27.72 -13.75 20.54
CA ASP A 368 28.74 -13.51 21.55
C ASP A 368 30.09 -13.36 20.85
N SER A 369 30.48 -12.10 20.68
CA SER A 369 31.82 -11.73 20.27
C SER A 369 32.73 -12.08 21.44
N HIS A 370 33.62 -13.06 21.26
CA HIS A 370 34.69 -13.43 22.18
C HIS A 370 34.35 -14.36 23.34
N GLY A 371 33.16 -14.96 23.35
CA GLY A 371 32.79 -15.84 24.47
C GLY A 371 32.76 -15.07 25.80
N LEU A 372 32.37 -13.79 25.73
CA LEU A 372 32.36 -12.88 26.87
C LEU A 372 31.28 -13.29 27.86
N TYR A 373 30.24 -14.00 27.41
CA TYR A 373 29.21 -14.49 28.30
C TYR A 373 29.74 -15.57 29.25
N ASP A 374 29.64 -15.29 30.55
CA ASP A 374 29.95 -16.24 31.61
C ASP A 374 28.66 -16.68 32.31
N ALA A 375 28.31 -17.96 32.15
CA ALA A 375 27.15 -18.58 32.80
C ALA A 375 27.30 -18.68 34.33
N GLY A 376 28.51 -18.55 34.89
CA GLY A 376 28.71 -18.56 36.34
C GLY A 376 28.25 -17.28 37.03
N THR A 377 28.15 -16.18 36.29
CA THR A 377 27.77 -14.86 36.80
C THR A 377 26.61 -14.21 36.04
N ASP A 378 26.10 -14.89 35.01
CA ASP A 378 25.04 -14.45 34.08
C ASP A 378 25.29 -13.04 33.53
N GLY A 379 26.54 -12.81 33.11
CA GLY A 379 27.02 -11.51 32.63
C GLY A 379 28.10 -11.65 31.57
N ILE A 380 28.56 -10.50 31.06
CA ILE A 380 29.70 -10.40 30.17
C ILE A 380 30.96 -10.03 30.93
N HIS A 381 32.09 -10.69 30.68
CA HIS A 381 33.40 -10.46 31.32
C HIS A 381 34.45 -9.99 30.33
N ASP A 382 35.63 -9.64 30.84
CA ASP A 382 36.82 -9.26 30.08
C ASP A 382 36.56 -8.19 29.01
N VAL A 383 35.60 -7.30 29.29
CA VAL A 383 35.18 -6.28 28.36
C VAL A 383 36.29 -5.23 28.24
N PRO A 384 36.76 -4.89 27.02
CA PRO A 384 37.80 -3.88 26.85
C PRO A 384 37.41 -2.52 27.47
N PRO A 385 38.38 -1.64 27.79
CA PRO A 385 38.06 -0.28 28.17
C PRO A 385 37.32 0.47 27.04
N GLY A 386 36.28 1.23 27.38
CA GLY A 386 35.48 1.95 26.37
C GLY A 386 34.09 2.35 26.83
N PHE A 387 33.30 2.84 25.89
CA PHE A 387 31.89 3.17 26.08
C PHE A 387 31.00 2.13 25.41
N TYR A 388 29.96 1.72 26.11
CA TYR A 388 29.09 0.62 25.72
C TYR A 388 27.65 1.10 25.79
N HIS A 389 26.94 0.97 24.68
CA HIS A 389 25.50 1.15 24.68
C HIS A 389 24.81 -0.17 25.04
N PHE A 390 23.93 -0.09 26.02
CA PHE A 390 23.07 -1.20 26.43
C PHE A 390 21.64 -0.91 26.01
N ASP A 391 20.96 -1.93 25.48
CA ASP A 391 19.51 -1.96 25.32
C ASP A 391 18.97 -3.26 25.89
N ILE A 392 18.16 -3.12 26.92
CA ILE A 392 17.72 -4.24 27.77
C ILE A 392 16.23 -4.11 27.96
N GLY A 393 15.52 -5.21 27.73
CA GLY A 393 14.11 -5.36 28.05
C GLY A 393 13.91 -6.62 28.86
N ILE A 394 13.15 -6.53 29.95
CA ILE A 394 12.77 -7.68 30.78
C ILE A 394 11.24 -7.75 30.83
N CYS A 395 10.66 -8.78 30.22
CA CYS A 395 9.22 -8.99 30.20
C CYS A 395 8.74 -9.65 31.49
N MET A 396 7.99 -8.90 32.28
CA MET A 396 7.46 -9.31 33.58
C MET A 396 5.97 -9.66 33.48
N GLU A 397 5.56 -10.67 34.25
CA GLU A 397 4.15 -11.03 34.45
C GLU A 397 3.45 -9.93 35.30
N LEU A 398 2.26 -9.48 34.88
CA LEU A 398 1.40 -8.68 35.75
C LEU A 398 0.73 -9.59 36.79
N ALA A 399 0.39 -9.01 37.94
CA ALA A 399 -0.35 -9.72 38.98
C ALA A 399 -1.47 -8.83 39.55
N ASP A 400 -2.06 -9.26 40.66
CA ASP A 400 -3.16 -8.58 41.36
C ASP A 400 -2.76 -7.23 41.97
N GLN A 401 -1.50 -7.07 42.38
CA GLN A 401 -0.97 -5.83 42.92
C GLN A 401 -0.07 -5.10 41.92
N SER A 402 -0.26 -3.78 41.82
CA SER A 402 0.69 -2.89 41.14
C SER A 402 1.90 -2.60 42.04
N VAL A 403 3.10 -2.79 41.49
CA VAL A 403 4.37 -2.61 42.22
C VAL A 403 5.38 -1.88 41.35
N GLN A 404 6.39 -1.27 41.97
CA GLN A 404 7.53 -0.74 41.22
C GLN A 404 8.42 -1.90 40.77
N GLY A 405 8.81 -1.89 39.50
CA GLY A 405 9.81 -2.76 38.93
C GLY A 405 11.05 -1.95 38.54
N MET A 406 12.22 -2.53 38.77
CA MET A 406 13.51 -1.91 38.47
C MET A 406 14.38 -2.89 37.71
N VAL A 407 15.13 -2.38 36.74
CA VAL A 407 16.15 -3.12 36.01
C VAL A 407 17.45 -2.34 36.06
N PHE A 408 18.55 -3.02 36.37
CA PHE A 408 19.86 -2.43 36.57
C PHE A 408 20.86 -3.06 35.61
N VAL A 409 21.75 -2.22 35.08
CA VAL A 409 23.04 -2.69 34.54
C VAL A 409 24.07 -2.49 35.62
N GLU A 410 24.62 -3.60 36.12
CA GLU A 410 25.71 -3.58 37.08
C GLU A 410 27.03 -3.71 36.35
N ARG A 411 28.06 -3.01 36.85
CA ARG A 411 29.43 -3.14 36.41
C ARG A 411 30.29 -3.71 37.54
N LEU A 412 31.15 -4.68 37.23
CA LEU A 412 32.21 -5.13 38.12
C LEU A 412 33.35 -4.11 38.14
N GLY A 413 33.72 -3.67 39.33
CA GLY A 413 34.89 -2.83 39.57
C GLY A 413 35.67 -3.30 40.79
N ALA A 414 36.68 -2.53 41.21
CA ALA A 414 37.58 -2.89 42.31
C ALA A 414 36.87 -3.15 43.67
N GLY A 415 35.66 -2.61 43.85
CA GLY A 415 34.82 -2.81 45.06
C GLY A 415 33.70 -3.83 44.87
N GLY A 416 33.68 -4.60 43.79
CA GLY A 416 32.59 -5.52 43.43
C GLY A 416 31.60 -4.93 42.43
N TRP A 417 30.40 -5.52 42.38
CA TRP A 417 29.33 -5.13 41.46
C TRP A 417 28.64 -3.84 41.92
N ASN A 418 28.58 -2.86 41.03
CA ASN A 418 27.95 -1.56 41.30
C ASN A 418 26.96 -1.20 40.19
N MET A 419 25.82 -0.60 40.55
CA MET A 419 24.84 -0.13 39.59
C MET A 419 25.41 1.00 38.72
N HIS A 420 25.19 0.93 37.41
CA HIS A 420 25.66 1.92 36.45
C HIS A 420 24.53 2.55 35.65
N LEU A 421 23.55 1.75 35.24
CA LEU A 421 22.32 2.22 34.60
C LEU A 421 21.12 1.64 35.34
N GLN A 422 20.02 2.38 35.38
CA GLN A 422 18.77 1.96 35.99
C GLN A 422 17.59 2.36 35.10
N GLY A 423 16.69 1.41 34.88
CA GLY A 423 15.33 1.65 34.39
C GLY A 423 14.34 1.38 35.52
N VAL A 424 13.38 2.28 35.69
CA VAL A 424 12.32 2.16 36.70
C VAL A 424 10.98 2.35 36.02
N ASP A 425 10.04 1.46 36.30
CA ASP A 425 8.67 1.60 35.82
C ASP A 425 7.69 0.93 36.80
N THR A 426 6.43 1.33 36.74
CA THR A 426 5.35 0.69 37.49
C THR A 426 4.88 -0.54 36.74
N LEU A 427 4.93 -1.72 37.38
CA LEU A 427 4.23 -2.91 36.92
C LEU A 427 2.75 -2.76 37.34
N PRO A 428 1.80 -2.52 36.42
CA PRO A 428 0.39 -2.35 36.76
C PRO A 428 -0.21 -3.67 37.25
N ASN A 429 -1.38 -3.59 37.89
CA ASN A 429 -2.16 -4.79 38.12
C ASN A 429 -2.87 -5.24 36.84
N GLY A 430 -3.11 -6.54 36.71
CA GLY A 430 -3.82 -7.11 35.57
C GLY A 430 -3.66 -8.63 35.50
N ALA A 431 -4.77 -9.33 35.29
CA ALA A 431 -4.74 -10.77 35.02
C ALA A 431 -4.14 -11.02 33.62
N ASP A 432 -3.23 -11.98 33.53
CA ASP A 432 -2.61 -12.47 32.28
C ASP A 432 -1.90 -11.41 31.40
N GLY A 433 -1.70 -10.21 31.94
CA GLY A 433 -0.98 -9.15 31.26
C GLY A 433 0.54 -9.27 31.39
N ARG A 434 1.26 -8.53 30.54
CA ARG A 434 2.72 -8.47 30.54
C ARG A 434 3.19 -7.03 30.43
N LYS A 435 4.32 -6.71 31.05
CA LYS A 435 4.97 -5.41 30.87
C LYS A 435 6.47 -5.57 30.76
N ILE A 436 7.08 -4.81 29.86
CA ILE A 436 8.53 -4.80 29.66
C ILE A 436 9.12 -3.69 30.50
N LEU A 437 10.02 -4.05 31.42
CA LEU A 437 10.91 -3.11 32.09
C LEU A 437 12.09 -2.86 31.16
N ARG A 438 12.36 -1.60 30.80
CA ARG A 438 13.43 -1.26 29.87
C ARG A 438 14.53 -0.47 30.54
N CYS A 439 15.78 -0.82 30.27
CA CYS A 439 16.96 -0.03 30.60
C CYS A 439 17.76 0.16 29.32
N SER A 440 18.03 1.41 28.95
CA SER A 440 18.91 1.72 27.83
C SER A 440 19.75 2.94 28.15
N GLY A 441 21.01 2.91 27.75
CA GLY A 441 21.94 3.97 28.04
C GLY A 441 23.38 3.57 27.74
N ILE A 442 24.30 4.48 28.04
CA ILE A 442 25.73 4.29 27.82
C ILE A 442 26.41 4.07 29.15
N ALA A 443 27.18 2.99 29.26
CA ALA A 443 28.03 2.69 30.41
C ALA A 443 29.51 2.69 30.00
N ARG A 444 30.39 3.03 30.94
CA ARG A 444 31.84 3.07 30.72
C ARG A 444 32.53 1.88 31.39
N ALA A 445 33.36 1.17 30.63
CA ALA A 445 34.36 0.25 31.14
C ALA A 445 35.68 1.00 31.36
N GLY A 446 36.28 0.84 32.54
CA GLY A 446 37.50 1.55 32.96
C GLY A 446 38.79 0.90 32.43
N ILE A 447 39.92 1.58 32.64
CA ILE A 447 41.26 1.02 32.34
C ILE A 447 41.75 0.25 33.58
N GLY A 448 42.25 -0.99 33.40
CA GLY A 448 43.00 -1.72 34.43
C GLY A 448 42.19 -2.50 35.48
N THR A 449 40.94 -2.88 35.21
CA THR A 449 40.10 -3.72 36.09
C THR A 449 39.40 -4.81 35.28
N ASP A 450 39.02 -5.92 35.93
CA ASP A 450 38.11 -6.94 35.40
C ASP A 450 36.75 -6.29 35.12
N ASN A 451 36.58 -5.77 33.90
CA ASN A 451 35.36 -5.09 33.49
C ASN A 451 34.35 -6.14 33.08
N ALA A 452 33.35 -6.34 33.93
CA ALA A 452 32.21 -7.18 33.64
C ALA A 452 30.91 -6.38 33.75
N PHE A 453 29.89 -6.77 32.99
CA PHE A 453 28.55 -6.21 33.09
C PHE A 453 27.51 -7.32 33.24
N ARG A 454 26.48 -7.09 34.04
CA ARG A 454 25.34 -8.01 34.15
C ARG A 454 24.05 -7.25 34.40
N VAL A 455 22.93 -7.96 34.27
CA VAL A 455 21.60 -7.40 34.51
C VAL A 455 21.02 -7.92 35.81
N ARG A 456 20.51 -7.00 36.62
CA ARG A 456 19.73 -7.31 37.81
C ARG A 456 18.33 -6.74 37.66
N VAL A 457 17.33 -7.46 38.14
CA VAL A 457 15.94 -7.01 38.20
C VAL A 457 15.46 -7.05 39.65
N ALA A 458 14.64 -6.08 40.05
CA ALA A 458 14.04 -6.02 41.38
C ALA A 458 12.58 -5.58 41.29
N HIS A 459 11.77 -5.99 42.27
CA HIS A 459 10.39 -5.51 42.39
C HIS A 459 9.96 -5.37 43.86
N GLY A 460 9.02 -4.45 44.11
CA GLY A 460 8.51 -4.17 45.46
C GLY A 460 7.35 -5.07 45.91
N ALA A 461 7.22 -6.29 45.39
CA ALA A 461 6.08 -7.17 45.74
C ALA A 461 6.41 -8.09 46.92
N SER A 462 5.42 -8.39 47.76
CA SER A 462 5.52 -9.37 48.86
C SER A 462 5.49 -10.83 48.42
N ASP A 463 5.19 -11.08 47.16
CA ASP A 463 5.12 -12.41 46.55
C ASP A 463 6.10 -12.53 45.38
N THR A 464 6.46 -13.77 45.03
CA THR A 464 7.33 -14.07 43.89
C THR A 464 6.72 -13.55 42.58
N ARG A 465 7.49 -12.78 41.82
CA ARG A 465 7.15 -12.41 40.43
C ARG A 465 7.95 -13.25 39.45
N ASN A 466 7.58 -13.22 38.18
CA ASN A 466 8.32 -13.97 37.17
C ASN A 466 8.64 -13.12 35.95
N ILE A 467 9.82 -13.39 35.39
CA ILE A 467 10.12 -13.10 34.00
C ILE A 467 9.35 -14.12 33.15
N VAL A 468 8.61 -13.63 32.16
CA VAL A 468 7.76 -14.44 31.29
C VAL A 468 8.61 -15.30 30.37
N ALA A 469 8.20 -16.55 30.12
CA ALA A 469 8.74 -17.35 29.03
C ALA A 469 8.34 -16.77 27.66
N THR A 470 9.32 -16.31 26.88
CA THR A 470 9.10 -15.61 25.62
C THR A 470 10.31 -15.73 24.70
N SER A 471 10.10 -15.97 23.41
CA SER A 471 11.22 -16.06 22.46
C SER A 471 11.87 -14.73 22.12
N LEU A 472 11.26 -13.58 22.46
CA LEU A 472 11.72 -12.26 21.95
C LEU A 472 11.56 -11.09 22.94
N ALA A 473 10.75 -11.19 23.99
CA ALA A 473 10.39 -10.03 24.81
C ALA A 473 11.30 -9.78 26.03
N SER A 474 12.28 -10.65 26.28
CA SER A 474 13.34 -10.42 27.27
C SER A 474 14.70 -10.52 26.60
N TRP A 475 15.43 -9.41 26.51
CA TRP A 475 16.67 -9.30 25.74
C TRP A 475 17.75 -8.48 26.45
N PHE A 476 19.00 -8.78 26.12
CA PHE A 476 20.19 -8.00 26.47
C PHE A 476 21.06 -7.81 25.23
N HIS A 477 21.15 -6.57 24.79
CA HIS A 477 22.02 -6.17 23.69
C HIS A 477 23.08 -5.20 24.19
N ALA A 478 24.35 -5.54 23.94
CA ALA A 478 25.48 -4.69 24.27
C ALA A 478 26.30 -4.40 23.01
N VAL A 479 26.61 -3.12 22.79
CA VAL A 479 27.39 -2.65 21.63
C VAL A 479 28.48 -1.72 22.12
N ARG A 480 29.73 -1.95 21.70
CA ARG A 480 30.83 -1.00 21.93
C ARG A 480 30.67 0.14 20.96
N LEU A 481 30.61 1.35 21.48
CA LEU A 481 30.65 2.56 20.67
C LEU A 481 32.09 2.77 20.22
N SER A 482 32.27 3.06 18.93
CA SER A 482 33.57 3.52 18.43
C SER A 482 33.95 4.79 19.17
N ALA A 483 35.21 4.84 19.62
CA ALA A 483 35.77 6.03 20.27
C ALA A 483 35.78 7.24 19.33
#